data_AF-A0AA43LK80-F1
#
_entry.id   AF-A0AA43LK80-F1
#
_cell.length_a   1.000
_cell.length_b   1.000
_cell.length_c   1.000
_cell.angle_alpha   90.00
_cell.angle_beta   90.00
_cell.angle_gamma   90.00
#
_symmetry.space_group_name_H-M   'P 1'
#
loop_
_entity.id
_entity.type
_entity.pdbx_description
1 polymer ?
#
loop_
_entity_poly.entity_id
_entity_poly.type
_entity_poly.pdbx_seq_one_letter_code
_entity_poly.pdbx_strand_id
1 'polypeptide(L)'
;MVKQLWGYAAVAARWLSGRVAAITALSSLLFFVILLGFGLIGISSWLFVLSFIYFQIVLGLVIFRRLKHFRWKRDTGFMLNHVGLFIALLAAMLGNGDLQRLHMTVTTDFPEWRVTDEKGEMVELPLAIELKSFTIDEYPPKLFLVDNTTGEVLPEKQPQNLLVEDCPLTSRLLDWEIEVTDYLPSAAAMITKDTVLFKAFHSEGATSAVYVKAHNMTDDTRREGWVSCGNFMFQYVALRLDDRVSLIMPDREPKRFASDIIVYAKDKDTREYMLEVNKPMSVAGWKIYQLSYDERMGKWSRTSVFELVRDPWLPTVYLGILMMLAGAVYLFVSAPVKKD
;
A
#
# COMPACT_ATOMS: atom_id res chain seq x y z
N MET A 1 51.86 -17.02 -26.35
CA MET A 1 50.39 -16.84 -26.27
C MET A 1 49.92 -16.46 -24.86
N VAL A 2 50.18 -17.25 -23.80
CA VAL A 2 49.69 -16.97 -22.43
C VAL A 2 50.18 -15.63 -21.84
N LYS A 3 51.48 -15.29 -21.94
CA LYS A 3 52.01 -14.00 -21.44
C LYS A 3 51.39 -12.77 -22.12
N GLN A 4 51.02 -12.90 -23.41
CA GLN A 4 50.44 -11.82 -24.19
C GLN A 4 48.97 -11.59 -23.80
N LEU A 5 48.21 -12.67 -23.57
CA LEU A 5 46.85 -12.62 -23.01
C LEU A 5 46.83 -12.00 -21.60
N TRP A 6 47.81 -12.32 -20.75
CA TRP A 6 47.99 -11.68 -19.44
C TRP A 6 48.29 -10.18 -19.55
N GLY A 7 49.08 -9.77 -20.55
CA GLY A 7 49.36 -8.36 -20.83
C GLY A 7 48.10 -7.56 -21.18
N TYR A 8 47.26 -8.08 -22.08
CA TYR A 8 45.99 -7.43 -22.43
C TYR A 8 45.00 -7.39 -21.26
N ALA A 9 44.90 -8.48 -20.48
CA ALA A 9 44.05 -8.52 -19.29
C ALA A 9 44.48 -7.48 -18.23
N ALA A 10 45.79 -7.29 -18.03
CA ALA A 10 46.31 -6.29 -17.11
C ALA A 10 46.01 -4.84 -17.56
N VAL A 11 46.11 -4.56 -18.87
CA VAL A 11 45.77 -3.25 -19.44
C VAL A 11 44.27 -2.98 -19.31
N ALA A 12 43.43 -3.96 -19.63
CA ALA A 12 41.97 -3.85 -19.51
C ALA A 12 41.54 -3.63 -18.05
N ALA A 13 42.08 -4.41 -17.10
CA ALA A 13 41.80 -4.24 -15.68
C ALA A 13 42.26 -2.85 -15.16
N ARG A 14 43.38 -2.34 -15.68
CA ARG A 14 43.89 -1.02 -15.30
C ARG A 14 42.99 0.12 -15.79
N TRP A 15 42.43 -0.02 -17.00
CA TRP A 15 41.47 0.92 -17.58
C TRP A 15 40.11 0.85 -16.87
N LEU A 16 39.56 -0.35 -16.65
CA LEU A 16 38.26 -0.57 -16.00
C LEU A 16 38.22 -0.07 -14.55
N SER A 17 39.36 -0.04 -13.86
CA SER A 17 39.50 0.54 -12.51
C SER A 17 39.93 2.02 -12.51
N GLY A 18 39.99 2.64 -13.69
CA GLY A 18 40.38 4.03 -13.89
C GLY A 18 39.21 5.02 -13.81
N ARG A 19 39.53 6.31 -13.73
CA ARG A 19 38.52 7.38 -13.60
C ARG A 19 37.59 7.47 -14.82
N VAL A 20 38.13 7.25 -16.02
CA VAL A 20 37.35 7.30 -17.27
C VAL A 20 36.26 6.25 -17.25
N ALA A 21 36.60 5.00 -16.91
CA ALA A 21 35.62 3.91 -16.81
C ALA A 21 34.55 4.18 -15.74
N ALA A 22 34.93 4.77 -14.60
CA ALA A 22 33.97 5.16 -13.56
C ALA A 22 32.98 6.24 -14.05
N ILE A 23 33.47 7.26 -14.76
CA ILE A 23 32.63 8.32 -15.33
C ILE A 23 31.70 7.74 -16.40
N THR A 24 32.20 6.93 -17.32
CA THR A 24 31.37 6.33 -18.37
C THR A 24 30.33 5.38 -17.81
N ALA A 25 30.68 4.58 -16.80
CA ALA A 25 29.74 3.70 -16.10
C ALA A 25 28.64 4.49 -15.39
N LEU A 26 29.01 5.52 -14.63
CA LEU A 26 28.06 6.37 -13.91
C LEU A 26 27.14 7.13 -14.86
N SER A 27 27.69 7.76 -15.92
CA SER A 27 26.90 8.49 -16.91
C SER A 27 25.95 7.58 -17.69
N SER A 28 26.41 6.39 -18.08
CA SER A 28 25.57 5.39 -18.75
C SER A 28 24.42 4.94 -17.84
N LEU A 29 24.72 4.58 -16.59
CA LEU A 29 23.69 4.14 -15.64
C LEU A 29 22.69 5.26 -15.37
N LEU A 30 23.17 6.49 -15.14
CA LEU A 30 22.33 7.66 -14.91
C LEU A 30 21.39 7.92 -16.09
N PHE A 31 21.89 7.85 -17.33
CA PHE A 31 21.07 8.01 -18.53
C PHE A 31 19.90 7.02 -18.56
N PHE A 32 20.16 5.74 -18.30
CA PHE A 32 19.09 4.74 -18.29
C PHE A 32 18.16 4.85 -17.08
N VAL A 33 18.66 5.25 -15.91
CA VAL A 33 17.82 5.55 -14.74
C VAL A 33 16.85 6.71 -15.03
N ILE A 34 17.30 7.74 -15.76
CA ILE A 34 16.44 8.85 -16.18
C ILE A 34 15.35 8.35 -17.14
N LEU A 35 15.70 7.55 -18.15
CA LEU A 35 14.71 6.97 -19.06
C LEU A 35 13.67 6.11 -18.34
N LEU A 36 14.10 5.37 -17.31
CA LEU A 36 13.21 4.58 -16.45
C LEU A 36 12.27 5.49 -15.66
N GLY A 37 12.76 6.59 -15.11
CA GLY A 37 11.95 7.59 -14.40
C GLY A 37 10.88 8.26 -15.28
N PHE A 38 11.12 8.38 -16.59
CA PHE A 38 10.13 8.84 -17.58
C PHE A 38 9.24 7.71 -18.13
N GLY A 39 9.40 6.47 -17.67
CA GLY A 39 8.64 5.32 -18.16
C GLY A 39 8.97 4.88 -19.58
N LEU A 40 10.10 5.34 -20.15
CA LEU A 40 10.51 5.03 -21.52
C LEU A 40 11.12 3.62 -21.64
N ILE A 41 11.62 3.05 -20.54
CA ILE A 41 12.16 1.69 -20.45
C ILE A 41 11.78 1.05 -19.12
N GLY A 42 11.68 -0.29 -19.09
CA GLY A 42 11.51 -1.06 -17.85
C GLY A 42 12.84 -1.54 -17.24
N ILE A 43 12.80 -1.94 -15.96
CA ILE A 43 13.94 -2.54 -15.23
C ILE A 43 14.47 -3.80 -15.93
N SER A 44 13.61 -4.54 -16.63
CA SER A 44 13.97 -5.75 -17.39
C SER A 44 14.61 -5.46 -18.76
N SER A 45 14.79 -4.18 -19.13
CA SER A 45 15.42 -3.82 -20.40
C SER A 45 16.87 -4.26 -20.45
N TRP A 46 17.26 -4.99 -21.50
CA TRP A 46 18.62 -5.53 -21.65
C TRP A 46 19.69 -4.44 -21.62
N LEU A 47 19.41 -3.25 -22.16
CA LEU A 47 20.33 -2.10 -22.14
C LEU A 47 20.58 -1.59 -20.71
N PHE A 48 19.52 -1.49 -19.91
CA PHE A 48 19.63 -1.11 -18.50
C PHE A 48 20.42 -2.17 -17.72
N VAL A 49 20.09 -3.45 -17.90
CA VAL A 49 20.78 -4.57 -17.25
C VAL A 49 22.27 -4.58 -17.59
N LEU A 50 22.65 -4.40 -18.87
CA LEU A 50 24.06 -4.32 -19.26
C LEU A 50 24.78 -3.11 -18.67
N SER A 51 24.13 -1.94 -18.66
CA SER A 51 24.69 -0.73 -18.05
C SER A 51 24.90 -0.91 -16.54
N PHE A 52 23.94 -1.55 -15.86
CA PHE A 52 24.04 -1.90 -14.44
C PHE A 52 25.18 -2.88 -14.16
N ILE A 53 25.30 -3.97 -14.94
CA ILE A 53 26.40 -4.93 -14.82
C ILE A 53 27.74 -4.22 -15.03
N TYR A 54 27.85 -3.36 -16.04
CA TYR A 54 29.05 -2.59 -16.30
C TYR A 54 29.43 -1.70 -15.10
N PHE A 55 28.45 -0.99 -14.52
CA PHE A 55 28.65 -0.21 -13.31
C PHE A 55 29.13 -1.07 -12.13
N GLN A 56 28.51 -2.23 -11.90
CA GLN A 56 28.93 -3.14 -10.82
C GLN A 56 30.35 -3.66 -10.99
N ILE A 57 30.75 -4.02 -12.22
CA ILE A 57 32.12 -4.47 -12.51
C ILE A 57 33.12 -3.35 -12.21
N VAL A 58 32.85 -2.13 -12.69
CA VAL A 58 33.74 -0.99 -12.44
C VAL A 58 33.81 -0.67 -10.94
N LEU A 59 32.68 -0.63 -10.24
CA LEU A 59 32.63 -0.39 -8.80
C LEU A 59 33.40 -1.47 -8.01
N GLY A 60 33.18 -2.74 -8.33
CA GLY A 60 33.90 -3.88 -7.73
C GLY A 60 35.41 -3.79 -7.95
N LEU A 61 35.86 -3.41 -9.15
CA LEU A 61 37.28 -3.23 -9.45
C LEU A 61 37.90 -2.04 -8.71
N VAL A 62 37.16 -0.94 -8.52
CA VAL A 62 37.60 0.21 -7.72
C VAL A 62 37.76 -0.19 -6.25
N ILE A 63 36.81 -0.93 -5.69
CA ILE A 63 36.88 -1.49 -4.34
C ILE A 63 38.11 -2.38 -4.21
N PHE A 64 38.29 -3.34 -5.12
CA PHE A 64 39.41 -4.28 -5.09
C PHE A 64 40.77 -3.58 -5.20
N ARG A 65 40.89 -2.58 -6.08
CA ARG A 65 42.12 -1.77 -6.20
C ARG A 65 42.42 -1.02 -4.92
N ARG A 66 41.41 -0.43 -4.26
CA ARG A 66 41.60 0.29 -2.99
C ARG A 66 41.95 -0.66 -1.86
N LEU A 67 41.37 -1.86 -1.84
CA LEU A 67 41.65 -2.89 -0.84
C LEU A 67 43.13 -3.32 -0.85
N LYS A 68 43.75 -3.43 -2.03
CA LYS A 68 45.19 -3.76 -2.16
C LYS A 68 46.15 -2.77 -1.51
N HIS A 69 45.73 -1.51 -1.34
CA HIS A 69 46.56 -0.46 -0.75
C HIS A 69 45.86 0.21 0.46
N PHE A 70 45.05 -0.57 1.18
CA PHE A 70 44.14 -0.09 2.21
C PHE A 70 44.87 0.50 3.43
N ARG A 71 44.44 1.68 3.87
CA ARG A 71 44.88 2.32 5.12
C ARG A 71 43.69 2.63 6.02
N TRP A 72 43.60 1.94 7.16
CA TRP A 72 42.48 2.04 8.11
C TRP A 72 41.99 3.47 8.39
N LYS A 73 42.85 4.40 8.82
CA LYS A 73 42.39 5.75 9.18
C LYS A 73 41.86 6.57 7.99
N ARG A 74 42.38 6.34 6.79
CA ARG A 74 42.06 7.17 5.61
C ARG A 74 40.95 6.57 4.75
N ASP A 75 40.95 5.25 4.61
CA ASP A 75 40.16 4.56 3.59
C ASP A 75 38.91 3.88 4.15
N THR A 76 38.72 3.83 5.48
CA THR A 76 37.54 3.18 6.10
C THR A 76 36.22 3.79 5.60
N GLY A 77 36.06 5.12 5.66
CA GLY A 77 34.85 5.77 5.16
C GLY A 77 34.59 5.54 3.66
N PHE A 78 35.67 5.57 2.86
CA PHE A 78 35.58 5.24 1.43
C PHE A 78 35.08 3.79 1.22
N MET A 79 35.68 2.82 1.92
CA MET A 79 35.33 1.41 1.77
C MET A 79 33.92 1.13 2.26
N LEU A 80 33.51 1.66 3.41
CA LEU A 80 32.14 1.51 3.92
C LEU A 80 31.09 2.00 2.91
N ASN A 81 31.32 3.15 2.29
CA ASN A 81 30.41 3.68 1.28
C ASN A 81 30.40 2.86 -0.01
N HIS A 82 31.57 2.51 -0.57
CA HIS A 82 31.63 1.84 -1.86
C HIS A 82 31.25 0.36 -1.77
N VAL A 83 31.68 -0.33 -0.72
CA VAL A 83 31.27 -1.73 -0.46
C VAL A 83 29.79 -1.77 -0.08
N GLY A 84 29.31 -0.84 0.75
CA GLY A 84 27.89 -0.72 1.08
C GLY A 84 27.02 -0.51 -0.16
N LEU A 85 27.43 0.40 -1.05
CA LEU A 85 26.75 0.64 -2.33
C LEU A 85 26.77 -0.61 -3.23
N PHE A 86 27.91 -1.27 -3.34
CA PHE A 86 28.05 -2.50 -4.14
C PHE A 86 27.11 -3.60 -3.64
N ILE A 87 27.12 -3.86 -2.32
CA ILE A 87 26.24 -4.85 -1.68
C ILE A 87 24.77 -4.49 -1.86
N ALA A 88 24.38 -3.24 -1.57
CA ALA A 88 22.99 -2.82 -1.65
C ALA A 88 22.43 -2.96 -3.07
N LEU A 89 23.17 -2.50 -4.08
CA LEU A 89 22.72 -2.57 -5.46
C LEU A 89 22.73 -4.01 -5.99
N LEU A 90 23.77 -4.79 -5.70
CA LEU A 90 23.83 -6.20 -6.14
C LEU A 90 22.68 -7.01 -5.53
N ALA A 91 22.43 -6.85 -4.23
CA ALA A 91 21.34 -7.50 -3.53
C ALA A 91 19.97 -7.04 -4.06
N ALA A 92 19.78 -5.76 -4.38
CA ALA A 92 18.53 -5.27 -4.96
C ALA A 92 18.24 -5.90 -6.35
N MET A 93 19.28 -6.07 -7.18
CA MET A 93 19.12 -6.72 -8.49
C MET A 93 18.79 -8.20 -8.36
N LEU A 94 19.46 -8.93 -7.47
CA LEU A 94 19.14 -10.34 -7.19
C LEU A 94 17.77 -10.50 -6.52
N GLY A 95 17.43 -9.58 -5.62
CA GLY A 95 16.13 -9.48 -4.96
C GLY A 95 14.97 -9.39 -5.93
N ASN A 96 15.12 -8.65 -7.04
CA ASN A 96 14.08 -8.57 -8.06
C ASN A 96 13.75 -9.95 -8.68
N GLY A 97 14.76 -10.81 -8.88
CA GLY A 97 14.56 -12.14 -9.44
C GLY A 97 13.96 -13.15 -8.46
N ASP A 98 14.29 -13.02 -7.17
CA ASP A 98 13.81 -13.94 -6.12
C ASP A 98 12.59 -13.41 -5.36
N LEU A 99 12.11 -12.20 -5.67
CA LEU A 99 10.94 -11.59 -5.06
C LEU A 99 9.69 -12.39 -5.44
N GLN A 100 8.94 -12.80 -4.43
CA GLN A 100 7.65 -13.45 -4.60
C GLN A 100 6.56 -12.57 -4.01
N ARG A 101 5.53 -12.28 -4.80
CA ARG A 101 4.27 -11.65 -4.38
C ARG A 101 3.14 -12.59 -4.71
N LEU A 102 2.40 -12.99 -3.68
CA LEU A 102 1.35 -14.00 -3.76
C LEU A 102 0.11 -13.48 -3.05
N HIS A 103 -1.06 -13.83 -3.56
CA HIS A 103 -2.35 -13.47 -2.96
C HIS A 103 -3.03 -14.70 -2.38
N MET A 104 -3.53 -14.58 -1.16
CA MET A 104 -4.29 -15.63 -0.48
C MET A 104 -5.68 -15.09 -0.12
N THR A 105 -6.73 -15.75 -0.60
CA THR A 105 -8.11 -15.42 -0.23
C THR A 105 -8.59 -16.46 0.78
N VAL A 106 -8.87 -16.03 2.00
CA VAL A 106 -9.21 -16.90 3.13
C VAL A 106 -10.63 -16.63 3.57
N THR A 107 -11.43 -17.68 3.73
CA THR A 107 -12.78 -17.58 4.29
C THR A 107 -12.79 -18.04 5.75
N THR A 108 -13.81 -17.65 6.51
CA THR A 108 -13.98 -18.07 7.91
C THR A 108 -14.22 -19.58 8.12
N ASP A 109 -14.39 -20.36 7.05
CA ASP A 109 -14.83 -21.76 7.15
C ASP A 109 -13.64 -22.74 7.29
N PHE A 110 -12.54 -22.50 6.56
CA PHE A 110 -11.42 -23.44 6.48
C PHE A 110 -10.06 -22.71 6.41
N PRO A 111 -9.00 -23.32 6.97
CA PRO A 111 -7.63 -22.87 6.71
C PRO A 111 -7.29 -22.95 5.21
N GLU A 112 -6.57 -21.95 4.71
CA GLU A 112 -6.14 -21.87 3.32
C GLU A 112 -4.60 -21.86 3.24
N TRP A 113 -4.05 -22.62 2.29
CA TRP A 113 -2.61 -22.70 2.02
C TRP A 113 -2.28 -22.51 0.55
N ARG A 114 -3.31 -22.42 -0.30
CA ARG A 114 -3.18 -22.17 -1.72
C ARG A 114 -3.19 -20.67 -1.96
N VAL A 115 -2.29 -20.22 -2.79
CA VAL A 115 -2.12 -18.82 -3.14
C VAL A 115 -2.04 -18.67 -4.65
N THR A 116 -2.37 -17.49 -5.13
CA THR A 116 -2.31 -17.14 -6.54
C THR A 116 -1.13 -16.20 -6.76
N ASP A 117 -0.33 -16.44 -7.79
CA ASP A 117 0.74 -15.52 -8.21
C ASP A 117 0.22 -14.39 -9.10
N GLU A 118 1.12 -13.49 -9.53
CA GLU A 118 0.77 -12.37 -10.43
C GLU A 118 0.21 -12.80 -11.80
N LYS A 119 0.43 -14.06 -12.21
CA LYS A 119 -0.06 -14.62 -13.47
C LYS A 119 -1.41 -15.34 -13.32
N GLY A 120 -1.94 -15.45 -12.10
CA GLY A 120 -3.15 -16.20 -11.83
C GLY A 120 -2.91 -17.70 -11.57
N GLU A 121 -1.65 -18.14 -11.50
CA GLU A 121 -1.31 -19.54 -11.26
C GLU A 121 -1.36 -19.87 -9.77
N MET A 122 -1.91 -21.04 -9.46
CA MET A 122 -2.07 -21.51 -8.09
C MET A 122 -0.82 -22.24 -7.59
N VAL A 123 -0.33 -21.83 -6.43
CA VAL A 123 0.85 -22.39 -5.76
C VAL A 123 0.47 -22.77 -4.33
N GLU A 124 1.03 -23.85 -3.81
CA GLU A 124 0.85 -24.24 -2.41
C GLU A 124 2.00 -23.73 -1.53
N LEU A 125 1.67 -23.14 -0.39
CA LEU A 125 2.66 -22.65 0.57
C LEU A 125 2.95 -23.67 1.68
N PRO A 126 4.15 -23.62 2.28
CA PRO A 126 4.49 -24.37 3.49
C PRO A 126 3.92 -23.73 4.78
N LEU A 127 2.86 -22.93 4.65
CA LEU A 127 2.09 -22.35 5.74
C LEU A 127 0.61 -22.30 5.34
N ALA A 128 -0.29 -22.38 6.32
CA ALA A 128 -1.71 -22.17 6.15
C ALA A 128 -2.19 -21.01 7.05
N ILE A 129 -3.20 -20.29 6.60
CA ILE A 129 -3.85 -19.20 7.35
C ILE A 129 -5.32 -19.53 7.50
N GLU A 130 -5.84 -19.45 8.72
CA GLU A 130 -7.26 -19.57 9.01
C GLU A 130 -7.79 -18.22 9.48
N LEU A 131 -8.92 -17.79 8.92
CA LEU A 131 -9.61 -16.57 9.33
C LEU A 131 -10.61 -16.88 10.43
N LYS A 132 -10.45 -16.28 11.62
CA LYS A 132 -11.43 -16.38 12.71
C LYS A 132 -12.52 -15.35 12.57
N SER A 133 -12.14 -14.10 12.40
CA SER A 133 -13.09 -13.02 12.20
C SER A 133 -12.44 -11.86 11.43
N PHE A 134 -13.28 -11.11 10.73
CA PHE A 134 -12.92 -9.86 10.08
C PHE A 134 -13.63 -8.72 10.81
N THR A 135 -12.90 -7.62 11.05
CA THR A 135 -13.44 -6.43 11.68
C THR A 135 -13.06 -5.19 10.86
N ILE A 136 -14.00 -4.27 10.72
CA ILE A 136 -13.81 -2.98 10.04
C ILE A 136 -14.33 -1.85 10.93
N ASP A 137 -13.57 -0.77 10.98
CA ASP A 137 -13.97 0.51 11.51
C ASP A 137 -14.21 1.44 10.33
N GLU A 138 -15.39 2.05 10.26
CA GLU A 138 -15.81 2.93 9.16
C GLU A 138 -15.87 4.39 9.62
N TYR A 139 -15.63 5.33 8.71
CA TYR A 139 -15.86 6.75 8.99
C TYR A 139 -17.35 7.05 9.23
N PRO A 140 -17.70 8.12 9.96
CA PRO A 140 -19.10 8.53 10.10
C PRO A 140 -19.75 8.78 8.74
N PRO A 141 -21.08 8.58 8.62
CA PRO A 141 -21.75 8.76 7.34
C PRO A 141 -21.67 10.20 6.84
N LYS A 142 -21.52 10.34 5.53
CA LYS A 142 -21.52 11.63 4.84
C LYS A 142 -22.85 11.77 4.09
N LEU A 143 -23.45 12.95 4.11
CA LEU A 143 -24.62 13.26 3.32
C LEU A 143 -24.26 14.21 2.19
N PHE A 144 -24.82 13.98 1.01
CA PHE A 144 -24.60 14.77 -0.19
C PHE A 144 -25.92 15.11 -0.87
N LEU A 145 -25.96 16.24 -1.56
CA LEU A 145 -27.02 16.55 -2.50
C LEU A 145 -26.62 16.05 -3.90
N VAL A 146 -27.55 15.43 -4.61
CA VAL A 146 -27.37 15.00 -6.00
C VAL A 146 -28.44 15.60 -6.89
N ASP A 147 -28.08 15.89 -8.13
CA ASP A 147 -29.04 16.24 -9.17
C ASP A 147 -29.79 14.99 -9.64
N ASN A 148 -31.12 15.03 -9.63
CA ASN A 148 -31.99 13.90 -9.98
C ASN A 148 -31.96 13.54 -11.48
N THR A 149 -31.53 14.48 -12.33
CA THR A 149 -31.46 14.31 -13.78
C THR A 149 -30.11 13.76 -14.20
N THR A 150 -29.01 14.33 -13.68
CA THR A 150 -27.65 13.91 -14.05
C THR A 150 -27.10 12.80 -13.16
N GLY A 151 -27.59 12.68 -11.92
CA GLY A 151 -27.04 11.80 -10.89
C GLY A 151 -25.73 12.31 -10.27
N GLU A 152 -25.27 13.50 -10.64
CA GLU A 152 -24.02 14.06 -10.15
C GLU A 152 -24.17 14.71 -8.77
N VAL A 153 -23.11 14.62 -7.97
CA VAL A 153 -23.05 15.22 -6.64
C VAL A 153 -22.84 16.74 -6.76
N LEU A 154 -23.62 17.50 -6.00
CA LEU A 154 -23.64 18.96 -6.07
C LEU A 154 -22.73 19.61 -5.00
N PRO A 155 -22.07 20.72 -5.34
CA PRO A 155 -21.77 21.20 -6.70
C PRO A 155 -20.77 20.29 -7.44
N GLU A 156 -20.94 20.10 -8.75
CA GLU A 156 -20.15 19.15 -9.57
C GLU A 156 -18.62 19.31 -9.42
N LYS A 157 -18.13 20.56 -9.37
CA LYS A 157 -16.68 20.84 -9.29
C LYS A 157 -16.09 20.67 -7.89
N GLN A 158 -16.90 20.85 -6.85
CA GLN A 158 -16.45 20.77 -5.47
C GLN A 158 -17.60 20.26 -4.60
N PRO A 159 -17.82 18.94 -4.57
CA PRO A 159 -18.88 18.31 -3.79
C PRO A 159 -18.88 18.77 -2.34
N GLN A 160 -20.01 19.32 -1.88
CA GLN A 160 -20.20 19.62 -0.47
C GLN A 160 -20.83 18.43 0.24
N ASN A 161 -20.38 18.16 1.45
CA ASN A 161 -20.92 17.08 2.28
C ASN A 161 -21.15 17.52 3.72
N LEU A 162 -22.06 16.81 4.36
CA LEU A 162 -22.33 16.91 5.78
C LEU A 162 -21.89 15.60 6.44
N LEU A 163 -20.87 15.66 7.29
CA LEU A 163 -20.43 14.53 8.09
C LEU A 163 -21.30 14.43 9.36
N VAL A 164 -21.93 13.27 9.57
CA VAL A 164 -22.82 13.02 10.72
C VAL A 164 -22.04 12.30 11.81
N GLU A 165 -21.37 13.05 12.68
CA GLU A 165 -20.60 12.48 13.81
C GLU A 165 -21.51 12.19 15.01
N ASP A 166 -22.30 13.18 15.42
CA ASP A 166 -23.23 13.11 16.55
C ASP A 166 -24.61 13.65 16.14
N CYS A 167 -25.66 13.20 16.82
CA CYS A 167 -27.03 13.71 16.64
C CYS A 167 -27.61 14.26 17.94
N PRO A 168 -28.39 15.37 17.90
CA PRO A 168 -28.82 16.07 16.69
C PRO A 168 -27.72 16.94 16.07
N LEU A 169 -27.76 17.11 14.75
CA LEU A 169 -26.82 17.93 13.98
C LEU A 169 -27.58 18.78 12.96
N THR A 170 -27.38 20.10 12.97
CA THR A 170 -27.94 21.01 11.96
C THR A 170 -26.81 21.65 11.18
N SER A 171 -26.89 21.58 9.85
CA SER A 171 -25.91 22.20 8.96
C SER A 171 -26.54 22.56 7.63
N ARG A 172 -25.87 23.43 6.88
CA ARG A 172 -26.34 23.91 5.58
C ARG A 172 -25.61 23.18 4.45
N LEU A 173 -26.38 22.63 3.52
CA LEU A 173 -25.90 22.11 2.23
C LEU A 173 -26.57 22.91 1.11
N LEU A 174 -25.80 23.81 0.47
CA LEU A 174 -26.29 24.75 -0.54
C LEU A 174 -27.48 25.58 -0.03
N ASP A 175 -28.66 25.44 -0.64
CA ASP A 175 -29.88 26.20 -0.27
C ASP A 175 -30.74 25.46 0.77
N TRP A 176 -30.30 24.29 1.22
CA TRP A 176 -31.00 23.46 2.18
C TRP A 176 -30.34 23.52 3.56
N GLU A 177 -31.14 23.80 4.58
CA GLU A 177 -30.82 23.52 5.97
C GLU A 177 -31.21 22.08 6.28
N ILE A 178 -30.23 21.29 6.72
CA ILE A 178 -30.35 19.86 6.98
C ILE A 178 -30.17 19.62 8.47
N GLU A 179 -31.23 19.16 9.12
CA GLU A 179 -31.24 18.71 10.51
C GLU A 179 -31.29 17.19 10.56
N VAL A 180 -30.22 16.57 11.04
CA VAL A 180 -30.17 15.13 11.35
C VAL A 180 -30.57 14.95 12.80
N THR A 181 -31.68 14.25 13.02
CA THR A 181 -32.25 14.08 14.37
C THR A 181 -31.89 12.73 14.98
N ASP A 182 -31.86 11.68 14.17
CA ASP A 182 -31.52 10.31 14.60
C ASP A 182 -30.46 9.70 13.68
N TYR A 183 -29.51 8.97 14.29
CA TYR A 183 -28.54 8.13 13.58
C TYR A 183 -28.57 6.70 14.13
N LEU A 184 -28.86 5.74 13.26
CA LEU A 184 -28.81 4.32 13.55
C LEU A 184 -27.63 3.68 12.81
N PRO A 185 -26.51 3.36 13.49
CA PRO A 185 -25.34 2.75 12.86
C PRO A 185 -25.58 1.31 12.38
N SER A 186 -26.53 0.62 13.02
CA SER A 186 -26.96 -0.74 12.69
C SER A 186 -28.48 -0.81 12.70
N ALA A 187 -29.08 -0.82 11.52
CA ALA A 187 -30.50 -0.76 11.28
C ALA A 187 -30.95 -1.73 10.18
N ALA A 188 -32.23 -2.09 10.23
CA ALA A 188 -32.92 -2.83 9.17
C ALA A 188 -34.02 -1.96 8.56
N ALA A 189 -34.15 -2.02 7.24
CA ALA A 189 -35.27 -1.41 6.54
C ALA A 189 -36.51 -2.29 6.70
N MET A 190 -37.58 -1.71 7.23
CA MET A 190 -38.91 -2.30 7.32
C MET A 190 -39.81 -1.60 6.31
N ILE A 191 -40.09 -2.29 5.21
CA ILE A 191 -41.01 -1.79 4.18
C ILE A 191 -42.44 -1.98 4.72
N THR A 192 -43.12 -0.87 4.99
CA THR A 192 -44.56 -0.85 5.23
C THR A 192 -45.30 -0.47 3.95
N LYS A 193 -46.63 -0.58 3.93
CA LYS A 193 -47.43 -0.34 2.71
C LYS A 193 -47.15 1.02 2.05
N ASP A 194 -46.83 2.04 2.86
CA ASP A 194 -46.71 3.42 2.40
C ASP A 194 -45.34 4.06 2.67
N THR A 195 -44.49 3.47 3.52
CA THR A 195 -43.19 4.07 3.92
C THR A 195 -42.11 3.04 4.23
N VAL A 196 -40.84 3.45 4.13
CA VAL A 196 -39.69 2.69 4.63
C VAL A 196 -39.30 3.23 6.00
N LEU A 197 -39.37 2.37 7.01
CA LEU A 197 -38.96 2.71 8.37
C LEU A 197 -37.66 1.99 8.71
N PHE A 198 -36.76 2.65 9.42
CA PHE A 198 -35.57 2.01 9.96
C PHE A 198 -35.72 1.80 11.46
N LYS A 199 -35.27 0.63 11.93
CA LYS A 199 -35.19 0.29 13.35
C LYS A 199 -33.86 -0.35 13.65
N ALA A 200 -33.39 -0.19 14.89
CA ALA A 200 -32.16 -0.80 15.36
C ALA A 200 -32.18 -2.31 15.11
N PHE A 201 -31.12 -2.82 14.49
CA PHE A 201 -30.96 -4.22 14.11
C PHE A 201 -29.49 -4.58 14.24
N HIS A 202 -29.16 -5.55 15.09
CA HIS A 202 -27.78 -5.87 15.46
C HIS A 202 -27.34 -7.24 14.93
N SER A 203 -27.92 -7.66 13.81
CA SER A 203 -27.59 -8.95 13.17
C SER A 203 -27.01 -8.72 11.78
N GLU A 204 -26.51 -9.80 11.19
CA GLU A 204 -25.88 -9.77 9.87
C GLU A 204 -26.76 -9.09 8.82
N GLY A 205 -26.12 -8.25 8.00
CA GLY A 205 -26.81 -7.43 7.01
C GLY A 205 -27.34 -6.10 7.53
N ALA A 206 -27.17 -5.73 8.81
CA ALA A 206 -27.55 -4.38 9.26
C ALA A 206 -26.79 -3.28 8.49
N THR A 207 -27.53 -2.26 8.05
CA THR A 207 -26.99 -1.06 7.37
C THR A 207 -27.05 0.16 8.29
N SER A 208 -26.49 1.29 7.87
CA SER A 208 -26.65 2.57 8.56
C SER A 208 -27.84 3.33 8.00
N ALA A 209 -28.54 4.07 8.85
CA ALA A 209 -29.62 4.96 8.44
C ALA A 209 -29.63 6.23 9.30
N VAL A 210 -29.97 7.36 8.68
CA VAL A 210 -30.14 8.65 9.36
C VAL A 210 -31.52 9.21 9.08
N TYR A 211 -32.15 9.81 10.07
CA TYR A 211 -33.42 10.51 9.88
C TYR A 211 -33.16 12.00 9.75
N VAL A 212 -33.61 12.57 8.64
CA VAL A 212 -33.27 13.93 8.23
C VAL A 212 -34.54 14.75 8.05
N LYS A 213 -34.49 15.99 8.53
CA LYS A 213 -35.43 17.06 8.20
C LYS A 213 -34.69 18.10 7.37
N ALA A 214 -35.21 18.39 6.19
CA ALA A 214 -34.63 19.30 5.22
C ALA A 214 -35.57 20.48 4.97
N HIS A 215 -35.04 21.69 5.08
CA HIS A 215 -35.76 22.94 4.83
C HIS A 215 -35.04 23.77 3.78
N ASN A 216 -35.73 24.08 2.69
CA ASN A 216 -35.22 24.95 1.64
C ASN A 216 -35.39 26.42 2.05
N MET A 217 -34.29 27.15 2.10
CA MET A 217 -34.27 28.55 2.55
C MET A 217 -34.76 29.55 1.50
N THR A 218 -34.95 29.11 0.25
CA THR A 218 -35.37 29.98 -0.86
C THR A 218 -36.87 29.92 -1.14
N ASP A 219 -37.48 28.74 -1.06
CA ASP A 219 -38.90 28.53 -1.38
C ASP A 219 -39.74 27.99 -0.21
N ASP A 220 -39.13 27.86 0.98
CA ASP A 220 -39.73 27.37 2.23
C ASP A 220 -40.23 25.90 2.17
N THR A 221 -39.80 25.12 1.17
CA THR A 221 -40.15 23.70 1.06
C THR A 221 -39.55 22.89 2.21
N ARG A 222 -40.34 21.97 2.78
CA ARG A 222 -39.91 21.07 3.86
C ARG A 222 -40.12 19.61 3.49
N ARG A 223 -39.11 18.78 3.77
CA ARG A 223 -39.14 17.32 3.56
C ARG A 223 -38.47 16.63 4.73
N GLU A 224 -38.96 15.45 5.07
CA GLU A 224 -38.34 14.61 6.09
C GLU A 224 -38.41 13.14 5.72
N GLY A 225 -37.44 12.37 6.18
CA GLY A 225 -37.40 10.93 5.93
C GLY A 225 -36.06 10.30 6.26
N TRP A 226 -36.02 8.97 6.14
CA TRP A 226 -34.81 8.19 6.30
C TRP A 226 -33.94 8.24 5.05
N VAL A 227 -32.63 8.32 5.25
CA VAL A 227 -31.61 8.14 4.22
C VAL A 227 -30.70 7.00 4.65
N SER A 228 -30.41 6.07 3.74
CA SER A 228 -29.58 4.89 3.99
C SER A 228 -28.72 4.56 2.78
N CYS A 229 -27.46 4.18 3.02
CA CYS A 229 -26.54 3.67 2.00
C CYS A 229 -26.95 2.28 1.52
N GLY A 230 -27.83 1.57 2.24
CA GLY A 230 -28.16 0.19 1.93
C GLY A 230 -26.95 -0.74 2.16
N ASN A 231 -27.03 -1.95 1.61
CA ASN A 231 -25.95 -2.93 1.47
C ASN A 231 -26.47 -4.14 0.65
N PHE A 232 -25.81 -5.29 0.72
CA PHE A 232 -26.24 -6.53 0.06
C PHE A 232 -27.62 -7.05 0.49
N MET A 233 -28.14 -6.64 1.65
CA MET A 233 -29.43 -7.10 2.19
C MET A 233 -30.52 -6.04 2.07
N PHE A 234 -30.21 -4.77 2.33
CA PHE A 234 -31.17 -3.67 2.30
C PHE A 234 -30.90 -2.73 1.13
N GLN A 235 -31.97 -2.31 0.45
CA GLN A 235 -31.87 -1.35 -0.63
C GLN A 235 -31.41 0.01 -0.12
N TYR A 236 -30.69 0.70 -1.01
CA TYR A 236 -30.36 2.10 -0.86
C TYR A 236 -31.61 2.98 -0.78
N VAL A 237 -31.61 3.97 0.12
CA VAL A 237 -32.73 4.89 0.32
C VAL A 237 -32.22 6.33 0.27
N ALA A 238 -32.68 7.08 -0.73
CA ALA A 238 -32.47 8.52 -0.86
C ALA A 238 -33.73 9.30 -0.44
N LEU A 239 -33.53 10.51 0.08
CA LEU A 239 -34.63 11.43 0.35
C LEU A 239 -34.76 12.42 -0.81
N ARG A 240 -35.80 12.26 -1.63
CA ARG A 240 -36.10 13.23 -2.69
C ARG A 240 -36.61 14.53 -2.06
N LEU A 241 -35.86 15.61 -2.27
CA LEU A 241 -36.17 16.91 -1.71
C LEU A 241 -37.18 17.66 -2.61
N ASP A 242 -36.85 17.74 -3.89
CA ASP A 242 -37.70 18.33 -4.92
C ASP A 242 -37.53 17.57 -6.26
N ASP A 243 -37.95 18.17 -7.39
CA ASP A 243 -37.81 17.55 -8.71
C ASP A 243 -36.36 17.51 -9.21
N ARG A 244 -35.50 18.40 -8.73
CA ARG A 244 -34.10 18.55 -9.17
C ARG A 244 -33.10 17.90 -8.24
N VAL A 245 -33.37 17.82 -6.94
CA VAL A 245 -32.38 17.42 -5.94
C VAL A 245 -32.89 16.31 -5.04
N SER A 246 -32.00 15.37 -4.71
CA SER A 246 -32.17 14.39 -3.65
C SER A 246 -31.00 14.44 -2.67
N LEU A 247 -31.29 14.15 -1.40
CA LEU A 247 -30.29 13.94 -0.37
C LEU A 247 -29.94 12.45 -0.28
N ILE A 248 -28.65 12.16 -0.27
CA ILE A 248 -28.12 10.81 -0.31
C ILE A 248 -27.07 10.55 0.75
N MET A 249 -26.88 9.27 1.09
CA MET A 249 -25.80 8.77 1.93
C MET A 249 -25.05 7.67 1.18
N PRO A 250 -23.85 7.93 0.63
CA PRO A 250 -23.04 6.88 0.01
C PRO A 250 -22.50 5.88 1.03
N ASP A 251 -21.90 4.81 0.52
CA ASP A 251 -21.22 3.80 1.35
C ASP A 251 -20.14 4.44 2.23
N ARG A 252 -19.97 3.88 3.42
CA ARG A 252 -19.04 4.40 4.41
C ARG A 252 -17.62 3.95 4.06
N GLU A 253 -16.70 4.90 4.07
CA GLU A 253 -15.29 4.62 3.79
C GLU A 253 -14.65 3.82 4.96
N PRO A 254 -13.88 2.75 4.68
CA PRO A 254 -13.11 2.06 5.70
C PRO A 254 -12.02 2.97 6.28
N LYS A 255 -12.01 3.14 7.60
CA LYS A 255 -10.94 3.80 8.34
C LYS A 255 -9.83 2.84 8.71
N ARG A 256 -10.21 1.62 9.11
CA ARG A 256 -9.32 0.53 9.48
C ARG A 256 -10.03 -0.78 9.23
N PHE A 257 -9.31 -1.80 8.83
CA PHE A 257 -9.82 -3.17 8.86
C PHE A 257 -8.71 -4.13 9.28
N ALA A 258 -9.13 -5.22 9.91
CA ALA A 258 -8.26 -6.21 10.51
C ALA A 258 -8.88 -7.59 10.45
N SER A 259 -8.02 -8.59 10.41
CA SER A 259 -8.41 -9.99 10.47
C SER A 259 -7.77 -10.64 11.68
N ASP A 260 -8.59 -11.28 12.50
CA ASP A 260 -8.12 -12.22 13.50
C ASP A 260 -7.83 -13.55 12.80
N ILE A 261 -6.56 -13.97 12.80
CA ILE A 261 -6.08 -15.12 12.04
C ILE A 261 -5.28 -16.07 12.88
N ILE A 262 -5.32 -17.35 12.51
CA ILE A 262 -4.40 -18.37 13.00
C ILE A 262 -3.46 -18.75 11.87
N VAL A 263 -2.16 -18.71 12.16
CA VAL A 263 -1.13 -19.10 11.21
C VAL A 263 -0.52 -20.43 11.63
N TYR A 264 -0.54 -21.39 10.71
CA TYR A 264 0.06 -22.71 10.83
C TYR A 264 1.31 -22.76 9.94
N ALA A 265 2.51 -22.87 10.51
CA ALA A 265 3.73 -23.03 9.73
C ALA A 265 4.37 -24.38 10.05
N LYS A 266 4.86 -25.11 9.03
CA LYS A 266 5.42 -26.47 9.22
C LYS A 266 6.53 -26.54 10.28
N ASP A 267 7.31 -25.47 10.44
CA ASP A 267 8.50 -25.42 11.30
C ASP A 267 8.33 -24.55 12.56
N LYS A 268 7.13 -24.04 12.86
CA LYS A 268 6.88 -23.14 14.01
C LYS A 268 5.54 -23.44 14.67
N ASP A 269 5.44 -23.07 15.94
CA ASP A 269 4.18 -23.14 16.68
C ASP A 269 3.06 -22.37 15.97
N THR A 270 1.85 -22.92 16.03
CA THR A 270 0.61 -22.24 15.68
C THR A 270 0.45 -20.98 16.52
N ARG A 271 0.13 -19.86 15.88
CA ARG A 271 -0.01 -18.57 16.55
C ARG A 271 -1.20 -17.79 16.03
N GLU A 272 -1.91 -17.18 16.97
CA GLU A 272 -3.00 -16.25 16.71
C GLU A 272 -2.41 -14.84 16.51
N TYR A 273 -2.97 -14.11 15.55
CA TYR A 273 -2.53 -12.77 15.20
C TYR A 273 -3.72 -11.91 14.77
N MET A 274 -3.72 -10.66 15.23
CA MET A 274 -4.54 -9.61 14.65
C MET A 274 -3.76 -8.94 13.53
N LEU A 275 -4.10 -9.24 12.27
CA LEU A 275 -3.47 -8.65 11.10
C LEU A 275 -4.27 -7.41 10.65
N GLU A 276 -3.72 -6.23 10.89
CA GLU A 276 -4.35 -4.96 10.52
C GLU A 276 -3.79 -4.42 9.19
N VAL A 277 -4.60 -3.63 8.48
CA VAL A 277 -4.12 -2.86 7.32
C VAL A 277 -2.91 -2.00 7.72
N ASN A 278 -1.91 -1.91 6.84
CA ASN A 278 -0.62 -1.22 7.05
C ASN A 278 0.26 -1.76 8.20
N LYS A 279 -0.13 -2.83 8.90
CA LYS A 279 0.70 -3.47 9.94
C LYS A 279 1.04 -4.91 9.54
N PRO A 280 2.02 -5.11 8.65
CA PRO A 280 2.38 -6.45 8.20
C PRO A 280 3.01 -7.28 9.31
N MET A 281 2.81 -8.59 9.23
CA MET A 281 3.48 -9.57 10.08
C MET A 281 4.54 -10.36 9.31
N SER A 282 5.51 -10.93 10.01
CA SER A 282 6.56 -11.76 9.41
C SER A 282 6.55 -13.18 9.98
N VAL A 283 6.39 -14.20 9.14
CA VAL A 283 6.33 -15.61 9.54
C VAL A 283 6.98 -16.50 8.47
N ALA A 284 7.74 -17.52 8.85
CA ALA A 284 8.37 -18.47 7.91
C ALA A 284 9.10 -17.86 6.67
N GLY A 285 9.66 -16.65 6.82
CA GLY A 285 10.33 -15.91 5.72
C GLY A 285 9.38 -15.12 4.81
N TRP A 286 8.08 -15.12 5.09
CA TRP A 286 7.05 -14.34 4.43
C TRP A 286 6.69 -13.12 5.25
N LYS A 287 6.41 -12.01 4.55
CA LYS A 287 5.79 -10.82 5.10
C LYS A 287 4.36 -10.76 4.60
N ILE A 288 3.40 -10.85 5.51
CA ILE A 288 1.98 -10.99 5.21
C ILE A 288 1.31 -9.64 5.50
N TYR A 289 0.57 -9.14 4.53
CA TYR A 289 -0.18 -7.89 4.59
C TYR A 289 -1.68 -8.18 4.49
N GLN A 290 -2.47 -7.48 5.28
CA GLN A 290 -3.91 -7.35 5.01
C GLN A 290 -4.07 -6.51 3.74
N LEU A 291 -4.56 -7.12 2.66
CA LEU A 291 -4.73 -6.45 1.37
C LEU A 291 -6.15 -5.93 1.19
N SER A 292 -7.15 -6.80 1.34
CA SER A 292 -8.55 -6.47 1.04
C SER A 292 -9.51 -7.44 1.76
N TYR A 293 -10.79 -7.36 1.45
CA TYR A 293 -11.91 -8.15 1.97
C TYR A 293 -13.02 -8.18 0.92
N ASP A 294 -14.12 -8.89 1.20
CA ASP A 294 -15.32 -8.79 0.34
C ASP A 294 -16.02 -7.44 0.55
N GLU A 295 -15.71 -6.47 -0.31
CA GLU A 295 -16.26 -5.11 -0.27
C GLU A 295 -17.78 -5.08 -0.39
N ARG A 296 -18.41 -6.05 -1.07
CA ARG A 296 -19.88 -6.11 -1.20
C ARG A 296 -20.55 -6.42 0.12
N MET A 297 -19.89 -7.23 0.96
CA MET A 297 -20.36 -7.58 2.30
C MET A 297 -19.98 -6.49 3.33
N GLY A 298 -18.97 -5.67 3.04
CA GLY A 298 -18.52 -4.59 3.94
C GLY A 298 -18.10 -5.15 5.30
N LYS A 299 -18.65 -4.58 6.38
CA LYS A 299 -18.45 -5.07 7.75
C LYS A 299 -18.88 -6.51 8.02
N TRP A 300 -19.66 -7.10 7.11
CA TRP A 300 -20.14 -8.48 7.20
C TRP A 300 -19.26 -9.45 6.41
N SER A 301 -18.08 -9.02 5.97
CA SER A 301 -17.19 -9.87 5.19
C SER A 301 -16.79 -11.13 5.97
N ARG A 302 -16.98 -12.29 5.34
CA ARG A 302 -16.49 -13.59 5.83
C ARG A 302 -15.21 -14.02 5.13
N THR A 303 -14.61 -13.10 4.38
CA THR A 303 -13.46 -13.34 3.51
C THR A 303 -12.43 -12.24 3.71
N SER A 304 -11.16 -12.61 3.75
CA SER A 304 -10.05 -11.66 3.77
C SER A 304 -9.02 -12.04 2.72
N VAL A 305 -8.44 -11.02 2.10
CA VAL A 305 -7.40 -11.17 1.09
C VAL A 305 -6.08 -10.71 1.70
N PHE A 306 -5.09 -11.58 1.66
CA PHE A 306 -3.74 -11.33 2.16
C PHE A 306 -2.73 -11.28 1.01
N GLU A 307 -1.81 -10.32 1.06
CA GLU A 307 -0.62 -10.30 0.20
C GLU A 307 0.55 -10.91 0.99
N LEU A 308 1.18 -11.95 0.43
CA LEU A 308 2.36 -12.59 0.98
C LEU A 308 3.56 -12.23 0.13
N VAL A 309 4.53 -11.55 0.74
CA VAL A 309 5.75 -11.08 0.08
C VAL A 309 6.96 -11.77 0.68
N ARG A 310 7.81 -12.37 -0.16
CA ARG A 310 9.09 -12.94 0.26
C ARG A 310 10.22 -12.31 -0.55
N ASP A 311 11.10 -11.60 0.15
CA ASP A 311 12.33 -11.04 -0.39
C ASP A 311 13.52 -11.50 0.48
N PRO A 312 14.26 -12.53 0.04
CA PRO A 312 15.44 -13.02 0.76
C PRO A 312 16.61 -12.03 0.80
N TRP A 313 16.65 -11.06 -0.11
CA TRP A 313 17.78 -10.15 -0.30
C TRP A 313 17.60 -8.83 0.44
N LEU A 314 16.39 -8.49 0.87
CA LEU A 314 16.10 -7.27 1.62
C LEU A 314 17.01 -7.06 2.84
N PRO A 315 17.34 -8.07 3.67
CA PRO A 315 18.31 -7.88 4.77
C PRO A 315 19.70 -7.48 4.28
N THR A 316 20.15 -8.04 3.15
CA THR A 316 21.44 -7.71 2.52
C THR A 316 21.44 -6.29 1.96
N VAL A 317 20.31 -5.84 1.40
CA VAL A 317 20.13 -4.44 0.98
C VAL A 317 20.28 -3.50 2.18
N TYR A 318 19.59 -3.79 3.30
CA TYR A 318 19.69 -3.00 4.52
C TYR A 318 21.10 -2.99 5.11
N LEU A 319 21.83 -4.11 5.05
CA LEU A 319 23.23 -4.15 5.44
C LEU A 319 24.07 -3.15 4.61
N GLY A 320 23.90 -3.14 3.29
CA GLY A 320 24.60 -2.19 2.41
C GLY A 320 24.25 -0.73 2.73
N ILE A 321 22.98 -0.42 3.01
CA ILE A 321 22.53 0.91 3.43
C ILE A 321 23.16 1.32 4.77
N LEU A 322 23.15 0.43 5.77
CA LEU A 322 23.76 0.68 7.07
C LEU A 322 25.26 0.96 6.94
N MET A 323 25.96 0.20 6.08
CA MET A 323 27.37 0.44 5.79
C MET A 323 27.62 1.82 5.19
N MET A 324 26.78 2.26 4.24
CA MET A 324 26.89 3.60 3.67
C MET A 324 26.62 4.70 4.72
N LEU A 325 25.62 4.51 5.60
CA LEU A 325 25.36 5.44 6.69
C LEU A 325 26.55 5.54 7.64
N ALA A 326 27.11 4.40 8.05
CA ALA A 326 28.31 4.36 8.90
C ALA A 326 29.52 5.02 8.20
N GLY A 327 29.70 4.81 6.91
CA GLY A 327 30.75 5.43 6.11
C GLY A 327 30.60 6.95 6.00
N ALA A 328 29.37 7.44 5.80
CA ALA A 328 29.06 8.87 5.81
C ALA A 328 29.35 9.51 7.17
N VAL A 329 28.90 8.90 8.27
CA VAL A 329 29.20 9.36 9.64
C VAL A 329 30.71 9.38 9.90
N TYR A 330 31.42 8.32 9.51
CA TYR A 330 32.87 8.25 9.66
C TYR A 330 33.58 9.39 8.91
N LEU A 331 33.20 9.65 7.65
CA LEU A 331 33.78 10.72 6.85
C LEU A 331 33.50 12.10 7.45
N PHE A 332 32.32 12.30 8.02
CA PHE A 332 31.95 13.54 8.69
C PHE A 332 32.81 13.78 9.95
N VAL A 333 32.95 12.76 10.80
CA VAL A 333 33.72 12.87 12.06
C VAL A 333 35.24 12.95 11.82
N SER A 334 35.75 12.29 10.78
CA SER A 334 37.17 12.31 10.43
C SER A 334 37.57 13.47 9.51
N ALA A 335 36.64 14.37 9.17
CA ALA A 335 36.93 15.57 8.41
C ALA A 335 37.92 16.45 9.19
N PRO A 336 39.06 16.84 8.58
CA PRO A 336 40.02 17.70 9.27
C PRO A 336 39.37 19.06 9.57
N VAL A 337 39.25 19.39 10.85
CA VAL A 337 38.90 20.75 11.28
C VAL A 337 40.04 21.66 10.80
N LYS A 338 39.73 22.59 9.88
CA LYS A 338 40.66 23.67 9.57
C LYS A 338 40.93 24.42 10.88
N LYS A 339 42.18 24.37 11.35
CA LYS A 339 42.65 25.36 12.31
C LYS A 339 42.84 26.65 11.52
N ASP A 340 42.02 27.64 11.82
CA ASP A 340 42.19 29.02 11.36
C ASP A 340 43.48 29.64 11.92
#